data_AF-A0A662UV72-F1
#
_entry.id   AF-A0A662UV72-F1
#
_cell.length_a   1.000
_cell.length_b   1.000
_cell.length_c   1.000
_cell.angle_alpha   90.00
_cell.angle_beta   90.00
_cell.angle_gamma   90.00
#
_symmetry.space_group_name_H-M   'P 1'
#
loop_
_entity.id
_entity.type
_entity.pdbx_description
1 polymer ?
#
loop_
_entity_poly.entity_id
_entity_poly.type
_entity_poly.pdbx_seq_one_letter_code
_entity_poly.pdbx_strand_id
1 'polypeptide(L)'
;MGLEEHIPKHVVATNRATALLLLAISIIVIALLVGTTAIYAGIALLILIAIMRGYASIATLAAVRLRVEPVVKGRLEGEPLEVLFTISNDTIVPIALIELSVAYSPHLRLAEGSRAGVAVIPPKGSIGYRLVFASRAGKHLIGPVVAVVRDPLGLYRSSELELGKPVEVRISPKPVEVVIRKLFVKTRSTGITRSREPGSGIEFHSIREYRPGDEIKRIDWKHYASKRKLAIREMEREAYQSILFVLDATPPMFFGAYGLTPFEHSARIIASIASYLARRGDLMSIVVYGRDYASVSGPMARGKQGYYKVLLSLSSVEFDTREINDDVRSLAVERALKKVAEILPRERNLVFMFTTAGTARYLEALVDISTKLSALGNVVYAIIPVSTAYEIKGLTGWAQAVYRVKTFERMKMELDFARRLRRYGVRTLALGPQHLPQTVIAIVESMRA
;
A
#
# COMPACT_ATOMS: atom_id res chain seq x y z
N MET A 1 9.38 14.16 34.22
CA MET A 1 8.94 13.38 35.40
C MET A 1 7.44 13.20 35.25
N GLY A 2 7.01 12.05 34.74
CA GLY A 2 5.64 11.73 34.39
C GLY A 2 5.53 10.22 34.36
N LEU A 3 5.65 9.62 35.54
CA LEU A 3 5.36 8.21 35.77
C LEU A 3 3.83 8.09 35.69
N GLU A 4 3.31 7.86 34.48
CA GLU A 4 1.95 7.34 34.35
C GLU A 4 1.95 5.94 34.96
N GLU A 5 1.37 5.84 36.15
CA GLU A 5 0.88 4.62 36.76
C GLU A 5 -0.02 3.87 35.77
N HIS A 6 0.54 2.87 35.07
CA HIS A 6 -0.27 1.84 34.41
C HIS A 6 -0.77 0.85 35.46
N ILE A 7 -1.96 1.18 35.96
CA ILE A 7 -2.96 0.45 36.75
C ILE A 7 -2.99 -1.09 36.48
N PRO A 8 -3.39 -1.93 37.46
CA PRO A 8 -3.10 -3.36 37.51
C PRO A 8 -3.82 -4.13 36.39
N LYS A 9 -3.08 -4.98 35.67
CA LYS A 9 -3.67 -5.95 34.75
C LYS A 9 -4.43 -7.01 35.56
N HIS A 10 -5.73 -6.75 35.76
CA HIS A 10 -6.57 -7.58 36.61
C HIS A 10 -6.73 -8.98 36.01
N VAL A 11 -6.48 -9.99 36.84
CA VAL A 11 -6.89 -11.36 36.59
C VAL A 11 -8.36 -11.49 36.97
N VAL A 12 -9.19 -11.89 36.00
CA VAL A 12 -10.65 -12.00 36.13
C VAL A 12 -11.05 -13.45 36.33
N ALA A 13 -11.93 -13.69 37.31
CA ALA A 13 -12.53 -15.00 37.54
C ALA A 13 -13.51 -15.36 36.40
N THR A 14 -13.44 -16.59 35.93
CA THR A 14 -14.39 -17.13 34.95
C THR A 14 -15.59 -17.75 35.66
N ASN A 15 -16.62 -18.12 34.89
CA ASN A 15 -17.76 -18.88 35.39
C ASN A 15 -17.35 -20.23 36.03
N ARG A 16 -16.18 -20.79 35.66
CA ARG A 16 -15.66 -22.00 36.28
C ARG A 16 -15.15 -21.75 37.69
N ALA A 17 -14.47 -20.61 37.91
CA ALA A 17 -14.01 -20.23 39.25
C ALA A 17 -15.19 -19.99 40.19
N THR A 18 -16.23 -19.30 39.73
CA THR A 18 -17.42 -19.04 40.55
C THR A 18 -18.17 -20.33 40.87
N ALA A 19 -18.34 -21.24 39.89
CA ALA A 19 -18.95 -22.55 40.11
C ALA A 19 -18.15 -23.40 41.10
N LEU A 20 -16.82 -23.47 40.99
CA LEU A 20 -15.99 -24.22 41.94
C LEU A 20 -15.99 -23.60 43.34
N LEU A 21 -16.05 -22.28 43.44
CA LEU A 21 -16.15 -21.59 44.73
C LEU A 21 -17.48 -21.91 45.42
N LEU A 22 -18.59 -21.86 44.68
CA LEU A 22 -19.90 -22.27 45.21
C LEU A 22 -19.92 -23.76 45.62
N LEU A 23 -19.30 -24.63 44.83
CA LEU A 23 -19.15 -26.04 45.17
C LEU A 23 -18.32 -26.24 46.44
N ALA A 24 -17.19 -25.54 46.58
CA ALA A 24 -16.34 -25.60 47.77
C ALA A 24 -17.11 -25.19 49.03
N ILE A 25 -17.83 -24.07 48.96
CA ILE A 25 -18.67 -23.59 50.07
C ILE A 25 -19.78 -24.60 50.39
N SER A 26 -20.44 -25.15 49.37
CA SER A 26 -21.51 -26.14 49.56
C SER A 26 -21.00 -27.41 50.24
N ILE A 27 -19.82 -27.91 49.84
CA ILE A 27 -19.18 -29.08 50.48
C ILE A 27 -18.89 -28.79 51.96
N ILE A 28 -18.36 -27.61 52.28
CA ILE A 28 -18.07 -27.23 53.67
C ILE A 28 -19.36 -27.19 54.50
N VAL A 29 -20.42 -26.57 53.96
CA VAL A 29 -21.71 -26.46 54.66
C VAL A 29 -22.33 -27.84 54.90
N ILE A 30 -22.33 -28.72 53.89
CA ILE A 30 -22.86 -30.09 54.03
C ILE A 30 -22.02 -30.91 55.02
N ALA A 31 -20.69 -30.77 54.99
CA ALA A 31 -19.79 -31.46 55.89
C ALA A 31 -20.03 -31.07 57.36
N LEU A 32 -20.37 -29.82 57.62
CA LEU A 32 -20.77 -29.37 58.96
C LEU A 32 -22.06 -30.03 59.46
N LEU A 33 -22.92 -30.53 58.57
CA LEU A 33 -24.19 -31.18 58.90
C LEU A 33 -24.09 -32.70 59.01
N VAL A 34 -23.28 -33.35 58.16
CA VAL A 34 -23.29 -34.82 57.97
C VAL A 34 -22.01 -35.49 58.49
N GLY A 35 -20.87 -34.79 58.52
CA GLY A 35 -19.59 -35.35 58.97
C GLY A 35 -18.37 -34.48 58.64
N THR A 36 -17.46 -34.33 59.62
CA THR A 36 -16.35 -33.37 59.58
C THR A 36 -15.24 -33.69 58.57
N THR A 37 -15.18 -34.93 58.06
CA THR A 37 -14.13 -35.36 57.11
C THR A 37 -14.21 -34.67 55.76
N ALA A 38 -15.41 -34.29 55.31
CA ALA A 38 -15.60 -33.60 54.03
C ALA A 38 -15.18 -32.12 54.06
N ILE A 39 -14.95 -31.53 55.25
CA ILE A 39 -14.45 -30.16 55.41
C ILE A 39 -13.07 -30.02 54.75
N TYR A 40 -12.20 -31.02 54.89
CA TYR A 40 -10.86 -31.01 54.30
C TYR A 40 -10.90 -30.90 52.77
N ALA A 41 -11.87 -31.55 52.12
CA ALA A 41 -12.05 -31.47 50.67
C ALA A 41 -12.47 -30.05 50.23
N GLY A 42 -13.39 -29.43 50.97
CA GLY A 42 -13.81 -28.06 50.71
C GLY A 42 -12.68 -27.04 50.91
N ILE A 43 -11.90 -27.17 51.99
CA ILE A 43 -10.71 -26.34 52.24
C ILE A 43 -9.65 -26.55 51.15
N ALA A 44 -9.38 -27.79 50.76
CA ALA A 44 -8.43 -28.10 49.68
C ALA A 44 -8.85 -27.45 48.35
N LEU A 45 -10.14 -27.41 48.03
CA LEU A 45 -10.66 -26.74 46.84
C LEU A 45 -10.51 -25.22 46.92
N LEU A 46 -10.75 -24.60 48.09
CA LEU A 46 -10.49 -23.17 48.30
C LEU A 46 -9.00 -22.82 48.15
N ILE A 47 -8.11 -23.65 48.70
CA ILE A 47 -6.66 -23.50 48.55
C ILE A 47 -6.27 -23.60 47.07
N LEU A 48 -6.79 -24.59 46.34
CA LEU A 48 -6.55 -24.76 44.91
C LEU A 48 -6.97 -23.52 44.11
N ILE A 49 -8.17 -22.98 44.38
CA ILE A 49 -8.68 -21.76 43.74
C ILE A 49 -7.74 -20.57 44.02
N ALA A 50 -7.30 -20.40 45.27
CA ALA A 50 -6.37 -19.34 45.64
C ALA A 50 -4.99 -19.50 44.96
N ILE A 51 -4.45 -20.73 44.89
CA ILE A 51 -3.19 -21.03 44.18
C ILE A 51 -3.33 -20.71 42.69
N MET A 52 -4.43 -21.09 42.04
CA MET A 52 -4.64 -20.78 40.63
C MET A 52 -4.73 -19.28 40.36
N ARG A 53 -5.34 -18.51 41.27
CA ARG A 53 -5.34 -17.04 41.18
C ARG A 53 -3.94 -16.46 41.30
N GLY A 54 -3.14 -16.97 42.25
CA GLY A 54 -1.75 -16.60 42.45
C GLY A 54 -0.89 -16.90 41.22
N TYR A 55 -1.00 -18.11 40.68
CA TYR A 55 -0.35 -18.51 39.44
C TYR A 55 -0.73 -17.59 38.28
N ALA A 56 -2.04 -17.38 38.03
CA ALA A 56 -2.50 -16.53 36.94
C ALA A 56 -1.97 -15.09 37.06
N SER A 57 -1.87 -14.56 38.27
CA SER A 57 -1.32 -13.21 38.53
C SER A 57 0.18 -13.14 38.23
N ILE A 58 0.96 -14.13 38.69
CA ILE A 58 2.41 -14.20 38.45
C ILE A 58 2.70 -14.46 36.96
N ALA A 59 1.97 -15.37 36.32
CA ALA A 59 2.07 -15.65 34.90
C ALA A 59 1.67 -14.44 34.04
N THR A 60 0.68 -13.66 34.45
CA THR A 60 0.31 -12.40 33.80
C THR A 60 1.45 -11.39 33.89
N LEU A 61 2.05 -11.21 35.07
CA LEU A 61 3.21 -10.32 35.24
C LEU A 61 4.41 -10.75 34.37
N ALA A 62 4.63 -12.06 34.23
CA ALA A 62 5.63 -12.60 33.32
C ALA A 62 5.27 -12.31 31.85
N ALA A 63 4.00 -12.48 31.47
CA ALA A 63 3.51 -12.23 30.12
C ALA A 63 3.69 -10.77 29.67
N VAL A 64 3.56 -9.80 30.58
CA VAL A 64 3.84 -8.37 30.29
C VAL A 64 5.28 -8.15 29.86
N ARG A 65 6.21 -8.99 30.32
CA ARG A 65 7.64 -8.89 30.02
C ARG A 65 8.06 -9.70 28.79
N LEU A 66 7.11 -10.35 28.10
CA LEU A 66 7.42 -11.07 26.87
C LEU A 66 7.95 -10.10 25.82
N ARG A 67 9.06 -10.48 25.18
CA ARG A 67 9.60 -9.77 24.03
C ARG A 67 9.03 -10.36 22.77
N VAL A 68 8.57 -9.50 21.86
CA VAL A 68 8.02 -9.90 20.56
C VAL A 68 8.86 -9.28 19.46
N GLU A 69 9.50 -10.12 18.67
CA GLU A 69 10.34 -9.72 17.54
C GLU A 69 9.72 -10.22 16.23
N PRO A 70 9.24 -9.31 15.37
CA PRO A 70 8.65 -9.68 14.10
C PRO A 70 9.70 -9.82 13.00
N VAL A 71 9.59 -10.88 12.20
CA VAL A 71 10.35 -11.08 10.96
C VAL A 71 9.36 -11.13 9.80
N VAL A 72 9.56 -10.28 8.80
CA VAL A 72 8.69 -10.18 7.62
C VAL A 72 9.45 -10.56 6.36
N LYS A 73 8.93 -11.54 5.61
CA LYS A 73 9.46 -11.98 4.31
C LYS A 73 8.37 -11.86 3.23
N GLY A 74 8.79 -11.62 1.98
CA GLY A 74 7.88 -11.41 0.86
C GLY A 74 7.24 -10.02 0.88
N ARG A 75 7.78 -9.08 0.10
CA ARG A 75 7.27 -7.69 -0.01
C ARG A 75 6.88 -7.32 -1.44
N LEU A 76 6.80 -8.31 -2.31
CA LEU A 76 6.38 -8.16 -3.70
C LEU A 76 5.03 -8.85 -3.89
N GLU A 77 4.14 -8.18 -4.58
CA GLU A 77 2.84 -8.73 -4.94
C GLU A 77 2.97 -10.04 -5.74
N GLY A 78 2.16 -11.03 -5.37
CA GLY A 78 2.18 -12.38 -5.95
C GLY A 78 3.16 -13.35 -5.27
N GLU A 79 4.06 -12.87 -4.41
CA GLU A 79 4.82 -13.71 -3.50
C GLU A 79 4.08 -13.86 -2.16
N PRO A 80 4.16 -15.01 -1.46
CA PRO A 80 3.56 -15.13 -0.14
C PRO A 80 4.20 -14.15 0.84
N LEU A 81 3.37 -13.40 1.57
CA LEU A 81 3.83 -12.55 2.67
C LEU A 81 3.88 -13.41 3.94
N GLU A 82 5.07 -13.69 4.45
CA GLU A 82 5.28 -14.43 5.69
C GLU A 82 5.64 -13.46 6.82
N VAL A 83 4.89 -13.54 7.92
CA VAL A 83 5.16 -12.81 9.15
C VAL A 83 5.33 -13.81 10.29
N LEU A 84 6.52 -13.83 10.88
CA LEU A 84 6.86 -14.65 12.04
C LEU A 84 7.04 -13.73 13.25
N PHE A 85 6.23 -13.91 14.27
CA PHE A 85 6.45 -13.29 15.58
C PHE A 85 7.20 -14.26 16.48
N THR A 86 8.45 -13.95 16.81
CA THR A 86 9.21 -14.67 17.83
C THR A 86 8.86 -14.08 19.19
N ILE A 87 8.24 -14.88 20.06
CA ILE A 87 7.80 -14.46 21.39
C ILE A 87 8.71 -15.12 22.42
N SER A 88 9.50 -14.32 23.13
CA SER A 88 10.53 -14.76 24.07
C SER A 88 10.14 -14.46 25.51
N ASN A 89 10.25 -15.46 26.37
CA ASN A 89 10.07 -15.37 27.81
C ASN A 89 11.42 -15.41 28.52
N ASP A 90 11.92 -14.25 28.95
CA ASP A 90 13.16 -14.17 29.71
C ASP A 90 12.99 -14.41 31.21
N THR A 91 11.74 -14.63 31.65
CA THR A 91 11.44 -14.88 33.05
C THR A 91 11.65 -16.35 33.41
N ILE A 92 11.72 -16.62 34.71
CA ILE A 92 11.76 -17.98 35.26
C ILE A 92 10.37 -18.61 35.41
N VAL A 93 9.31 -17.84 35.15
CA VAL A 93 7.93 -18.28 35.32
C VAL A 93 7.46 -18.92 34.01
N PRO A 94 7.02 -20.19 34.02
CA PRO A 94 6.40 -20.81 32.86
C PRO A 94 5.00 -20.24 32.62
N ILE A 95 4.66 -19.93 31.37
CA ILE A 95 3.31 -19.55 30.98
C ILE A 95 2.66 -20.78 30.34
N ALA A 96 1.91 -21.53 31.15
CA ALA A 96 1.37 -22.83 30.79
C ALA A 96 0.23 -22.73 29.77
N LEU A 97 -0.54 -21.64 29.80
CA LEU A 97 -1.64 -21.43 28.87
C LEU A 97 -1.73 -19.96 28.49
N ILE A 98 -1.35 -19.67 27.24
CA ILE A 98 -1.50 -18.34 26.65
C ILE A 98 -2.25 -18.44 25.33
N GLU A 99 -3.35 -17.71 25.23
CA GLU A 99 -4.08 -17.49 23.99
C GLU A 99 -3.43 -16.31 23.28
N LEU A 100 -2.96 -16.53 22.06
CA LEU A 100 -2.34 -15.52 21.21
C LEU A 100 -3.25 -15.23 20.04
N SER A 101 -3.50 -13.96 19.75
CA SER A 101 -4.22 -13.53 18.56
C SER A 101 -3.52 -12.37 17.89
N VAL A 102 -3.64 -12.28 16.58
CA VAL A 102 -3.02 -11.21 15.79
C VAL A 102 -4.09 -10.59 14.92
N ALA A 103 -4.38 -9.32 15.16
CA ALA A 103 -5.17 -8.52 14.23
C ALA A 103 -4.33 -8.21 12.99
N TYR A 104 -4.96 -8.12 11.83
CA TYR A 104 -4.30 -7.70 10.60
C TYR A 104 -5.27 -6.92 9.72
N SER A 105 -4.72 -6.16 8.78
CA SER A 105 -5.49 -5.41 7.79
C SER A 105 -6.58 -6.29 7.15
N PRO A 106 -7.85 -5.86 7.12
CA PRO A 106 -8.95 -6.63 6.51
C PRO A 106 -8.74 -6.86 5.01
N HIS A 107 -7.79 -6.14 4.41
CA HIS A 107 -7.41 -6.23 3.01
C HIS A 107 -6.34 -7.28 2.74
N LEU A 108 -5.84 -7.99 3.76
CA LEU A 108 -4.98 -9.16 3.61
C LEU A 108 -5.81 -10.43 3.79
N ARG A 109 -5.51 -11.44 2.96
CA ARG A 109 -6.14 -12.76 3.08
C ARG A 109 -5.14 -13.74 3.67
N LEU A 110 -5.44 -14.26 4.86
CA LEU A 110 -4.65 -15.32 5.48
C LEU A 110 -4.71 -16.58 4.61
N ALA A 111 -3.54 -17.07 4.19
CA ALA A 111 -3.37 -18.26 3.37
C ALA A 111 -2.95 -19.47 4.22
N GLU A 112 -2.03 -19.27 5.18
CA GLU A 112 -1.63 -20.30 6.14
C GLU A 112 -1.46 -19.71 7.55
N GLY A 113 -1.59 -20.59 8.55
CA GLY A 113 -1.58 -20.20 9.96
C GLY A 113 -3.00 -19.95 10.48
N SER A 114 -3.09 -19.49 11.72
CA SER A 114 -4.36 -19.18 12.38
C SER A 114 -4.31 -17.78 12.96
N ARG A 115 -5.41 -17.03 12.91
CA ARG A 115 -5.52 -15.70 13.54
C ARG A 115 -5.41 -15.75 15.06
N ALA A 116 -5.81 -16.88 15.65
CA ALA A 116 -5.74 -17.14 17.07
C ALA A 116 -5.21 -18.55 17.33
N GLY A 117 -4.41 -18.71 18.38
CA GLY A 117 -3.82 -19.97 18.77
C GLY A 117 -3.57 -20.03 20.26
N VAL A 118 -3.31 -21.22 20.77
CA VAL A 118 -2.96 -21.46 22.16
C VAL A 118 -1.54 -22.00 22.19
N ALA A 119 -0.74 -21.53 23.14
CA ALA A 119 0.63 -21.99 23.31
C ALA A 119 1.01 -22.15 24.79
N VAL A 120 2.12 -22.85 24.99
CA VAL A 120 2.89 -22.89 26.23
C VAL A 120 4.18 -22.14 25.95
N ILE A 121 4.57 -21.20 26.81
CA ILE A 121 5.87 -20.52 26.70
C ILE A 121 6.75 -20.94 27.87
N PRO A 122 7.81 -21.73 27.63
CA PRO A 122 8.72 -22.19 28.67
C PRO A 122 9.50 -21.02 29.30
N PRO A 123 10.02 -21.19 30.52
CA PRO A 123 10.89 -20.19 31.14
C PRO A 123 12.21 -20.10 30.36
N LYS A 124 12.74 -18.90 30.19
CA LYS A 124 13.96 -18.63 29.39
C LYS A 124 13.92 -19.21 27.97
N GLY A 125 12.74 -19.33 27.38
CA GLY A 125 12.55 -19.90 26.05
C GLY A 125 11.73 -19.02 25.13
N SER A 126 11.50 -19.49 23.90
CA SER A 126 10.75 -18.75 22.89
C SER A 126 9.86 -19.66 22.07
N ILE A 127 8.86 -19.06 21.44
CA ILE A 127 7.98 -19.71 20.47
C ILE A 127 7.87 -18.85 19.21
N GLY A 128 7.60 -19.48 18.07
CA GLY A 128 7.32 -18.80 16.80
C GLY A 128 5.84 -18.83 16.46
N TYR A 129 5.23 -17.67 16.21
CA TYR A 129 3.87 -17.56 15.70
C TYR A 129 3.90 -17.08 14.24
N ARG A 130 3.70 -18.02 13.31
CA ARG A 130 3.80 -17.82 11.86
C ARG A 130 2.44 -17.59 11.21
N LEU A 131 2.33 -16.53 10.41
CA LEU A 131 1.19 -16.21 9.56
C LEU A 131 1.68 -16.02 8.12
N VAL A 132 0.99 -16.63 7.15
CA VAL A 132 1.27 -16.43 5.73
C VAL A 132 0.04 -15.83 5.07
N PHE A 133 0.21 -14.70 4.39
CA PHE A 133 -0.86 -14.00 3.69
C PHE A 133 -0.65 -14.08 2.17
N ALA A 134 -1.75 -14.14 1.43
CA ALA A 134 -1.72 -13.72 0.04
C ALA A 134 -1.35 -12.24 0.01
N SER A 135 -0.30 -11.87 -0.72
CA SER A 135 0.17 -10.48 -0.77
C SER A 135 -0.77 -9.60 -1.61
N ARG A 136 -0.90 -8.34 -1.18
CA ARG A 136 -1.73 -7.33 -1.84
C ARG A 136 -1.01 -6.00 -1.86
N ALA A 137 -0.80 -5.41 -3.04
CA ALA A 137 -0.04 -4.16 -3.13
C ALA A 137 -0.63 -3.05 -2.25
N GLY A 138 0.23 -2.30 -1.55
CA GLY A 138 -0.16 -1.26 -0.59
C GLY A 138 0.41 -1.47 0.81
N LYS A 139 0.00 -0.61 1.73
CA LYS A 139 0.41 -0.60 3.13
C LYS A 139 -0.60 -1.37 3.98
N HIS A 140 -0.08 -2.26 4.82
CA HIS A 140 -0.87 -3.09 5.73
C HIS A 140 -0.26 -3.08 7.13
N LEU A 141 -1.11 -3.14 8.15
CA LEU A 141 -0.71 -3.31 9.54
C LEU A 141 -1.02 -4.75 9.97
N ILE A 142 -0.06 -5.39 10.64
CA ILE A 142 -0.18 -6.73 11.20
C ILE A 142 0.28 -6.67 12.65
N GLY A 143 -0.58 -7.06 13.57
CA GLY A 143 -0.36 -6.91 15.00
C GLY A 143 -1.10 -5.71 15.62
N PRO A 144 -0.88 -5.42 16.91
CA PRO A 144 0.09 -6.10 17.77
C PRO A 144 -0.34 -7.55 18.08
N VAL A 145 0.56 -8.35 18.64
CA VAL A 145 0.18 -9.68 19.14
C VAL A 145 -0.59 -9.46 20.43
N VAL A 146 -1.84 -9.87 20.48
CA VAL A 146 -2.67 -9.79 21.68
C VAL A 146 -2.61 -11.13 22.40
N ALA A 147 -2.31 -11.10 23.69
CA ALA A 147 -2.22 -12.27 24.55
C ALA A 147 -3.27 -12.25 25.66
N VAL A 148 -3.82 -13.42 25.99
CA VAL A 148 -4.62 -13.65 27.18
C VAL A 148 -4.03 -14.85 27.91
N VAL A 149 -3.56 -14.63 29.14
CA VAL A 149 -3.02 -15.69 29.99
C VAL A 149 -4.15 -16.35 30.75
N ARG A 150 -4.10 -17.68 30.86
CA ARG A 150 -5.01 -18.47 31.70
C ARG A 150 -4.23 -19.36 32.65
N ASP A 151 -4.83 -19.68 33.80
CA ASP A 151 -4.33 -20.78 34.61
C ASP A 151 -4.65 -22.15 33.95
N PRO A 152 -3.96 -23.23 34.33
CA PRO A 152 -4.16 -24.55 33.75
C PRO A 152 -5.59 -25.12 33.87
N LEU A 153 -6.36 -24.69 34.87
CA LEU A 153 -7.74 -25.13 35.08
C LEU A 153 -8.75 -24.18 34.40
N GLY A 154 -8.28 -23.04 33.86
CA GLY A 154 -9.09 -22.02 33.21
C GLY A 154 -10.07 -21.33 34.16
N LEU A 155 -9.75 -21.28 35.46
CA LEU A 155 -10.53 -20.60 36.50
C LEU A 155 -10.41 -19.09 36.37
N TYR A 156 -9.26 -18.61 35.96
CA TYR A 156 -8.86 -17.23 35.90
C TYR A 156 -8.24 -16.92 34.54
N ARG A 157 -8.47 -15.70 34.06
CA ARG A 157 -7.83 -15.18 32.84
C ARG A 157 -7.34 -13.76 33.05
N SER A 158 -6.27 -13.36 32.37
CA SER A 158 -5.89 -11.95 32.30
C SER A 158 -6.86 -11.15 31.44
N SER A 159 -6.85 -9.83 31.58
CA SER A 159 -7.28 -8.94 30.49
C SER A 159 -6.42 -9.17 29.24
N GLU A 160 -6.88 -8.67 28.10
CA GLU A 160 -6.08 -8.64 26.88
C GLU A 160 -4.78 -7.86 27.13
N LEU A 161 -3.67 -8.45 26.71
CA LEU A 161 -2.33 -7.89 26.81
C LEU A 161 -1.80 -7.63 25.41
N GLU A 162 -1.57 -6.37 25.05
CA GLU A 162 -0.85 -6.06 23.82
C GLU A 162 0.64 -6.33 24.00
N LEU A 163 1.17 -7.25 23.20
CA LEU A 163 2.58 -7.62 23.17
C LEU A 163 3.24 -7.02 21.91
N GLY A 164 4.24 -6.18 22.13
CA GLY A 164 4.96 -5.49 21.07
C GLY A 164 4.14 -4.40 20.39
N LYS A 165 4.55 -4.01 19.17
CA LYS A 165 3.87 -3.00 18.35
C LYS A 165 3.35 -3.63 17.05
N PRO A 166 2.29 -3.06 16.45
CA PRO A 166 1.91 -3.41 15.09
C PRO A 166 3.08 -3.23 14.13
N VAL A 167 3.20 -4.16 13.18
CA VAL A 167 4.21 -4.13 12.13
C VAL A 167 3.58 -3.52 10.87
N GLU A 168 4.20 -2.45 10.38
CA GLU A 168 3.86 -1.90 9.07
C GLU A 168 4.56 -2.70 7.97
N VAL A 169 3.77 -3.27 7.08
CA VAL A 169 4.23 -4.01 5.90
C VAL A 169 3.80 -3.26 4.65
N ARG A 170 4.78 -2.91 3.81
CA ARG A 170 4.55 -2.30 2.49
C ARG A 170 4.82 -3.34 1.42
N ILE A 171 3.82 -3.57 0.57
CA ILE A 171 3.88 -4.54 -0.51
C ILE A 171 3.93 -3.76 -1.83
N SER A 172 5.01 -3.95 -2.59
CA SER A 172 5.15 -3.31 -3.90
C SER A 172 4.34 -4.07 -4.95
N PRO A 173 3.66 -3.36 -5.88
CA PRO A 173 3.00 -4.01 -7.01
C PRO A 173 4.03 -4.67 -7.92
N LYS A 174 3.68 -5.82 -8.49
CA LYS A 174 4.58 -6.55 -9.39
C LYS A 174 4.46 -6.01 -10.81
N PRO A 175 5.57 -5.53 -11.43
CA PRO A 175 5.55 -5.14 -12.83
C PRO A 175 5.14 -6.31 -13.72
N VAL A 176 4.32 -6.02 -14.73
CA VAL A 176 3.85 -7.03 -15.69
C VAL A 176 4.90 -7.17 -16.79
N GLU A 177 5.71 -8.22 -16.74
CA GLU A 177 6.86 -8.40 -17.65
C GLU A 177 6.45 -8.41 -19.13
N VAL A 178 5.26 -8.91 -19.47
CA VAL A 178 4.73 -8.88 -20.85
C VAL A 178 4.58 -7.45 -21.36
N VAL A 179 4.18 -6.52 -20.49
CA VAL A 179 4.04 -5.09 -20.81
C VAL A 179 5.43 -4.50 -21.07
N ILE A 180 6.41 -4.83 -20.21
CA ILE A 180 7.79 -4.38 -20.34
C ILE A 180 8.43 -4.91 -21.63
N ARG A 181 8.26 -6.18 -21.98
CA ARG A 181 8.80 -6.76 -23.22
C ARG A 181 8.19 -6.09 -24.45
N LYS A 182 6.87 -5.90 -24.47
CA LYS A 182 6.18 -5.21 -25.58
C LYS A 182 6.65 -3.76 -25.73
N LEU A 183 6.94 -3.08 -24.63
CA LEU A 183 7.54 -1.74 -24.62
C LEU A 183 8.87 -1.73 -25.38
N PHE A 184 9.82 -2.59 -25.01
CA PHE A 184 11.13 -2.62 -25.67
C PHE A 184 11.09 -2.98 -27.16
N VAL A 185 10.20 -3.88 -27.57
CA VAL A 185 10.06 -4.26 -28.98
C VAL A 185 9.61 -3.07 -29.84
N LYS A 186 8.60 -2.32 -29.38
CA LYS A 186 8.11 -1.14 -30.11
C LYS A 186 9.14 -0.02 -30.18
N THR A 187 9.86 0.26 -29.09
CA THR A 187 10.90 1.30 -29.07
C THR A 187 12.07 1.00 -30.01
N ARG A 188 12.41 -0.29 -30.23
CA ARG A 188 13.45 -0.66 -31.20
C ARG A 188 13.00 -0.43 -32.64
N SER A 189 11.70 -0.59 -32.93
CA SER A 189 11.15 -0.41 -34.28
C SER A 189 10.95 1.06 -34.67
N THR A 190 10.78 1.98 -33.72
CA THR A 190 10.54 3.41 -34.00
C THR A 190 11.81 4.24 -34.19
N GLY A 191 12.99 3.62 -34.06
CA GLY A 191 14.25 4.34 -34.02
C GLY A 191 14.39 5.17 -32.73
N ILE A 192 15.63 5.40 -32.29
CA ILE A 192 15.87 6.35 -31.20
C ILE A 192 15.62 7.74 -31.81
N THR A 193 14.39 8.25 -31.77
CA THR A 193 14.13 9.62 -32.23
C THR A 193 14.96 10.55 -31.36
N ARG A 194 15.96 11.17 -31.98
CA ARG A 194 16.78 12.22 -31.41
C ARG A 194 16.03 13.54 -31.55
N SER A 195 16.11 14.40 -30.54
CA SER A 195 15.56 15.75 -30.64
C SER A 195 16.49 16.56 -31.54
N ARG A 196 16.02 16.95 -32.73
CA ARG A 196 16.77 17.85 -33.63
C ARG A 196 16.72 19.32 -33.18
N GLU A 197 16.66 19.56 -31.86
CA GLU A 197 16.66 20.90 -31.27
C GLU A 197 18.00 21.17 -30.58
N PRO A 198 18.52 22.42 -30.64
CA PRO A 198 19.72 22.80 -29.90
C PRO A 198 19.44 22.78 -28.38
N GLY A 199 20.38 22.25 -27.60
CA GLY A 199 20.24 22.07 -26.15
C GLY A 199 21.56 21.74 -25.44
N SER A 200 21.46 21.14 -24.25
CA SER A 200 22.58 20.86 -23.35
C SER A 200 23.07 19.40 -23.39
N GLY A 201 22.79 18.66 -24.47
CA GLY A 201 23.27 17.29 -24.58
C GLY A 201 24.76 17.21 -24.92
N ILE A 202 25.19 16.03 -25.34
CA ILE A 202 26.60 15.73 -25.63
C ILE A 202 26.89 15.58 -27.13
N GLU A 203 25.84 15.38 -27.94
CA GLU A 203 25.98 15.21 -29.37
C GLU A 203 26.01 16.58 -30.06
N PHE A 204 26.70 16.68 -31.19
CA PHE A 204 26.81 17.93 -31.93
C PHE A 204 25.53 18.19 -32.74
N HIS A 205 24.95 19.38 -32.62
CA HIS A 205 23.80 19.80 -33.42
C HIS A 205 24.22 20.74 -34.56
N SER A 206 24.71 21.93 -34.22
CA SER A 206 25.06 22.99 -35.18
C SER A 206 26.18 23.89 -34.64
N ILE A 207 26.76 24.68 -35.54
CA ILE A 207 27.64 25.80 -35.18
C ILE A 207 26.88 27.08 -35.54
N ARG A 208 26.76 28.00 -34.59
CA ARG A 208 26.23 29.35 -34.86
C ARG A 208 27.23 30.42 -34.44
N GLU A 209 27.09 31.63 -35.00
CA GLU A 209 27.90 32.77 -34.57
C GLU A 209 27.64 33.10 -33.09
N TYR A 210 28.72 33.45 -32.39
CA TYR A 210 28.70 33.86 -30.99
C TYR A 210 27.86 35.13 -30.82
N ARG A 211 27.03 35.16 -29.78
CA ARG A 211 26.30 36.35 -29.35
C ARG A 211 26.70 36.73 -27.92
N PRO A 212 26.76 38.04 -27.59
CA PRO A 212 27.00 38.48 -26.22
C PRO A 212 25.99 37.83 -25.25
N GLY A 213 26.49 37.13 -24.22
CA GLY A 213 25.70 36.37 -23.26
C GLY A 213 25.83 34.84 -23.39
N ASP A 214 26.44 34.34 -24.47
CA ASP A 214 26.71 32.92 -24.65
C ASP A 214 27.82 32.42 -23.70
N GLU A 215 27.69 31.19 -23.21
CA GLU A 215 28.69 30.56 -22.35
C GLU A 215 30.03 30.37 -23.08
N ILE A 216 31.11 30.99 -22.60
CA ILE A 216 32.47 30.91 -23.16
C ILE A 216 32.96 29.46 -23.30
N LYS A 217 32.54 28.57 -22.39
CA LYS A 217 32.91 27.14 -22.42
C LYS A 217 32.39 26.41 -23.67
N ARG A 218 31.40 26.95 -24.37
CA ARG A 218 30.82 26.36 -25.59
C ARG A 218 31.41 26.91 -26.89
N ILE A 219 32.44 27.77 -26.81
CA ILE A 219 33.12 28.30 -27.99
C ILE A 219 33.86 27.18 -28.72
N ASP A 220 33.62 27.08 -30.03
CA ASP A 220 34.37 26.17 -30.90
C ASP A 220 35.71 26.81 -31.30
N TRP A 221 36.75 26.54 -30.51
CA TRP A 221 38.10 27.04 -30.77
C TRP A 221 38.68 26.55 -32.10
N LYS A 222 38.24 25.39 -32.61
CA LYS A 222 38.67 24.86 -33.90
C LYS A 222 38.06 25.67 -35.04
N HIS A 223 36.80 26.08 -34.92
CA HIS A 223 36.15 27.00 -35.85
C HIS A 223 36.85 28.37 -35.86
N TYR A 224 37.18 28.89 -34.68
CA TYR A 224 37.91 30.16 -34.56
C TYR A 224 39.30 30.09 -35.21
N ALA A 225 40.05 28.99 -34.99
CA ALA A 225 41.38 28.81 -35.58
C ALA A 225 41.35 28.81 -37.12
N SER A 226 40.28 28.29 -37.73
CA SER A 226 40.16 28.20 -39.19
C SER A 226 39.57 29.46 -39.84
N LYS A 227 38.56 30.09 -39.22
CA LYS A 227 37.78 31.18 -39.85
C LYS A 227 37.93 32.54 -39.18
N ARG A 228 38.68 32.64 -38.07
CA ARG A 228 38.87 33.86 -37.27
C ARG A 228 37.56 34.52 -36.82
N LYS A 229 36.47 33.75 -36.75
CA LYS A 229 35.15 34.17 -36.25
C LYS A 229 34.76 33.32 -35.05
N LEU A 230 34.25 33.97 -34.00
CA LEU A 230 33.77 33.28 -32.80
C LEU A 230 32.44 32.60 -33.10
N ALA A 231 32.38 31.30 -32.82
CA ALA A 231 31.19 30.50 -33.00
C ALA A 231 30.97 29.60 -31.78
N ILE A 232 29.71 29.35 -31.47
CA ILE A 232 29.28 28.46 -30.40
C ILE A 232 28.90 27.11 -31.01
N ARG A 233 29.41 26.05 -30.38
CA ARG A 233 29.02 24.68 -30.70
C ARG A 233 27.73 24.36 -29.94
N GLU A 234 26.61 24.33 -30.66
CA GLU A 234 25.32 23.92 -30.10
C GLU A 234 25.29 22.40 -30.02
N MET A 235 24.99 21.89 -28.84
CA MET A 235 24.78 20.46 -28.64
C MET A 235 23.33 20.11 -28.96
N GLU A 236 23.07 18.87 -29.34
CA GLU A 236 21.73 18.32 -29.49
C GLU A 236 21.10 18.19 -28.10
N ARG A 237 19.82 18.54 -27.95
CA ARG A 237 19.11 18.35 -26.69
C ARG A 237 18.98 16.86 -26.37
N GLU A 238 19.46 16.41 -25.21
CA GLU A 238 19.11 15.07 -24.72
C GLU A 238 17.59 15.00 -24.51
N ALA A 239 16.90 14.24 -25.35
CA ALA A 239 15.46 14.03 -25.28
C ALA A 239 15.12 12.93 -24.27
N TYR A 240 15.22 13.21 -22.98
CA TYR A 240 14.64 12.36 -21.95
C TYR A 240 13.13 12.60 -21.89
N GLN A 241 12.34 11.52 -21.86
CA GLN A 241 10.91 11.67 -21.58
C GLN A 241 10.71 11.93 -20.10
N SER A 242 9.74 12.78 -19.78
CA SER A 242 9.38 13.13 -18.41
C SER A 242 7.92 12.73 -18.17
N ILE A 243 7.71 11.70 -17.35
CA ILE A 243 6.39 11.13 -17.10
C ILE A 243 5.99 11.35 -15.63
N LEU A 244 4.86 12.03 -15.44
CA LEU A 244 4.24 12.18 -14.13
C LEU A 244 3.00 11.29 -14.04
N PHE A 245 2.97 10.43 -13.03
CA PHE A 245 1.77 9.68 -12.68
C PHE A 245 0.97 10.44 -11.63
N VAL A 246 -0.34 10.50 -11.78
CA VAL A 246 -1.27 10.99 -10.77
C VAL A 246 -2.24 9.85 -10.48
N LEU A 247 -2.23 9.31 -9.28
CA LEU A 247 -3.01 8.12 -8.91
C LEU A 247 -4.05 8.47 -7.85
N ASP A 248 -5.31 8.17 -8.17
CA ASP A 248 -6.43 8.16 -7.24
C ASP A 248 -6.32 6.96 -6.28
N ALA A 249 -6.35 7.23 -4.98
CA ALA A 249 -6.39 6.27 -3.89
C ALA A 249 -7.62 6.52 -2.99
N THR A 250 -8.75 6.89 -3.60
CA THR A 250 -10.06 7.03 -2.93
C THR A 250 -10.85 5.72 -2.99
N PRO A 251 -11.86 5.50 -2.11
CA PRO A 251 -12.61 4.26 -2.00
C PRO A 251 -13.08 3.62 -3.32
N PRO A 252 -13.59 4.38 -4.33
CA PRO A 252 -13.96 3.82 -5.63
C PRO A 252 -12.86 3.00 -6.32
N MET A 253 -11.59 3.30 -6.06
CA MET A 253 -10.43 2.60 -6.62
C MET A 253 -10.14 1.27 -5.94
N PHE A 254 -10.68 1.02 -4.74
CA PHE A 254 -10.43 -0.18 -3.93
C PHE A 254 -11.53 -1.24 -4.03
N PHE A 255 -12.62 -0.96 -4.73
CA PHE A 255 -13.70 -1.95 -4.95
C PHE A 255 -13.36 -2.89 -6.10
N GLY A 256 -13.57 -4.18 -5.87
CA GLY A 256 -13.23 -5.23 -6.82
C GLY A 256 -12.89 -6.55 -6.14
N ALA A 257 -12.69 -7.59 -6.95
CA ALA A 257 -12.12 -8.83 -6.45
C ALA A 257 -10.69 -8.61 -5.93
N TYR A 258 -10.28 -9.42 -4.95
CA TYR A 258 -8.95 -9.37 -4.36
C TYR A 258 -7.85 -9.46 -5.43
N GLY A 259 -6.91 -8.52 -5.45
CA GLY A 259 -5.86 -8.48 -6.46
C GLY A 259 -6.29 -7.91 -7.82
N LEU A 260 -7.56 -7.53 -8.01
CA LEU A 260 -8.10 -7.09 -9.28
C LEU A 260 -8.79 -5.72 -9.20
N THR A 261 -8.61 -4.96 -8.12
CA THR A 261 -9.22 -3.62 -8.02
C THR A 261 -8.63 -2.65 -9.05
N PRO A 262 -9.36 -1.57 -9.41
CA PRO A 262 -8.82 -0.48 -10.23
C PRO A 262 -7.48 0.06 -9.72
N PHE A 263 -7.31 0.20 -8.41
CA PHE A 263 -6.06 0.61 -7.77
C PHE A 263 -4.93 -0.37 -8.05
N GLU A 264 -5.11 -1.65 -7.73
CA GLU A 264 -4.06 -2.67 -7.89
C GLU A 264 -3.63 -2.81 -9.34
N HIS A 265 -4.59 -2.75 -10.27
CA HIS A 265 -4.28 -2.78 -11.69
C HIS A 265 -3.50 -1.54 -12.15
N SER A 266 -3.95 -0.35 -11.74
CA SER A 266 -3.25 0.91 -12.05
C SER A 266 -1.84 0.91 -11.46
N ALA A 267 -1.67 0.45 -10.22
CA ALA A 267 -0.38 0.34 -9.56
C ALA A 267 0.59 -0.59 -10.30
N ARG A 268 0.13 -1.77 -10.77
CA ARG A 268 0.94 -2.67 -11.61
C ARG A 268 1.35 -2.04 -12.94
N ILE A 269 0.46 -1.28 -13.56
CA ILE A 269 0.75 -0.63 -14.84
C ILE A 269 1.73 0.52 -14.65
N ILE A 270 1.53 1.37 -13.65
CA ILE A 270 2.47 2.41 -13.26
C ILE A 270 3.85 1.78 -12.97
N ALA A 271 3.91 0.71 -12.17
CA ALA A 271 5.15 -0.01 -11.90
C ALA A 271 5.80 -0.57 -13.18
N SER A 272 5.01 -1.07 -14.13
CA SER A 272 5.51 -1.57 -15.42
C SER A 272 6.11 -0.46 -16.28
N ILE A 273 5.41 0.67 -16.39
CA ILE A 273 5.88 1.84 -17.16
C ILE A 273 7.10 2.42 -16.48
N ALA A 274 7.08 2.62 -15.17
CA ALA A 274 8.19 3.13 -14.39
C ALA A 274 9.44 2.22 -14.50
N SER A 275 9.25 0.88 -14.48
CA SER A 275 10.36 -0.06 -14.71
C SER A 275 10.95 0.08 -16.11
N TYR A 276 10.12 0.33 -17.12
CA TYR A 276 10.59 0.55 -18.48
C TYR A 276 11.34 1.88 -18.61
N LEU A 277 10.78 2.99 -18.10
CA LEU A 277 11.43 4.30 -18.06
C LEU A 277 12.78 4.24 -17.33
N ALA A 278 12.85 3.44 -16.27
CA ALA A 278 14.06 3.32 -15.47
C ALA A 278 15.21 2.62 -16.20
N ARG A 279 14.88 1.63 -17.04
CA ARG A 279 15.85 0.96 -17.92
C ARG A 279 16.29 1.88 -19.06
N ARG A 280 15.48 2.87 -19.44
CA ARG A 280 15.80 3.90 -20.44
C ARG A 280 16.52 5.13 -19.89
N GLY A 281 16.47 5.37 -18.59
CA GLY A 281 17.04 6.57 -17.96
C GLY A 281 16.12 7.80 -18.00
N ASP A 282 14.84 7.62 -18.32
CA ASP A 282 13.84 8.69 -18.38
C ASP A 282 13.45 9.22 -16.98
N LEU A 283 12.89 10.43 -16.94
CA LEU A 283 12.41 11.07 -15.72
C LEU A 283 11.01 10.57 -15.34
N MET A 284 10.82 10.31 -14.05
CA MET A 284 9.51 9.95 -13.52
C MET A 284 9.26 10.50 -12.12
N SER A 285 7.98 10.75 -11.81
CA SER A 285 7.48 10.94 -10.45
C SER A 285 6.03 10.46 -10.37
N ILE A 286 5.53 10.29 -9.15
CA ILE A 286 4.12 10.01 -8.88
C ILE A 286 3.59 10.94 -7.80
N VAL A 287 2.36 11.40 -8.00
CA VAL A 287 1.49 12.00 -6.99
C VAL A 287 0.37 11.00 -6.71
N VAL A 288 0.13 10.70 -5.44
CA VAL A 288 -0.99 9.87 -5.01
C VAL A 288 -1.90 10.71 -4.12
N TYR A 289 -3.19 10.73 -4.37
CA TYR A 289 -4.15 11.42 -3.51
C TYR A 289 -5.21 10.46 -2.98
N GLY A 290 -5.52 10.59 -1.70
CA GLY A 290 -6.63 9.91 -1.05
C GLY A 290 -7.66 10.91 -0.54
N ARG A 291 -8.53 10.47 0.37
CA ARG A 291 -9.61 11.31 0.94
C ARG A 291 -9.09 12.63 1.53
N ASP A 292 -8.08 12.55 2.40
CA ASP A 292 -7.60 13.69 3.19
C ASP A 292 -6.15 14.10 2.90
N TYR A 293 -5.50 13.45 1.93
CA TYR A 293 -4.08 13.65 1.68
C TYR A 293 -3.76 13.67 0.19
N ALA A 294 -2.66 14.33 -0.15
CA ALA A 294 -1.95 14.17 -1.41
C ALA A 294 -0.45 14.06 -1.11
N SER A 295 0.18 12.97 -1.55
CA SER A 295 1.59 12.70 -1.37
C SER A 295 2.30 12.71 -2.71
N VAL A 296 3.58 13.05 -2.71
CA VAL A 296 4.42 13.07 -3.89
C VAL A 296 5.69 12.28 -3.62
N SER A 297 6.18 11.57 -4.63
CA SER A 297 7.42 10.77 -4.52
C SER A 297 8.71 11.62 -4.45
N GLY A 298 8.55 12.94 -4.45
CA GLY A 298 9.60 13.95 -4.54
C GLY A 298 9.75 14.52 -5.95
N PRO A 299 10.81 15.33 -6.19
CA PRO A 299 11.15 15.82 -7.52
C PRO A 299 11.34 14.66 -8.50
N MET A 300 11.08 14.92 -9.78
CA MET A 300 11.26 13.92 -10.84
C MET A 300 12.69 13.38 -10.84
N ALA A 301 12.82 12.06 -10.85
CA ALA A 301 14.10 11.38 -10.77
C ALA A 301 14.27 10.41 -11.92
N ARG A 302 15.51 10.24 -12.37
CA ARG A 302 15.86 9.37 -13.51
C ARG A 302 16.10 7.93 -13.07
N GLY A 303 15.94 7.01 -14.01
CA GLY A 303 16.47 5.65 -13.88
C GLY A 303 15.93 4.88 -12.67
N LYS A 304 16.79 4.08 -12.02
CA LYS A 304 16.45 3.26 -10.86
C LYS A 304 15.95 4.07 -9.65
N GLN A 305 16.48 5.28 -9.46
CA GLN A 305 16.08 6.13 -8.32
C GLN A 305 14.62 6.59 -8.47
N GLY A 306 14.22 7.01 -9.68
CA GLY A 306 12.83 7.35 -9.99
C GLY A 306 11.90 6.15 -9.79
N TYR A 307 12.31 4.98 -10.27
CA TYR A 307 11.53 3.75 -10.10
C TYR A 307 11.31 3.36 -8.63
N TYR A 308 12.36 3.41 -7.81
CA TYR A 308 12.25 3.11 -6.38
C TYR A 308 11.28 4.06 -5.67
N LYS A 309 11.38 5.37 -5.96
CA LYS A 309 10.47 6.39 -5.42
C LYS A 309 9.01 6.12 -5.81
N VAL A 310 8.76 5.75 -7.08
CA VAL A 310 7.42 5.39 -7.55
C VAL A 310 6.89 4.15 -6.84
N LEU A 311 7.67 3.08 -6.74
CA LEU A 311 7.27 1.86 -6.03
C LEU A 311 7.01 2.12 -4.54
N LEU A 312 7.83 2.95 -3.90
CA LEU A 312 7.66 3.32 -2.51
C LEU A 312 6.33 4.03 -2.30
N SER A 313 6.00 5.02 -3.14
CA SER A 313 4.69 5.70 -3.09
C SER A 313 3.52 4.74 -3.30
N LEU A 314 3.60 3.83 -4.28
CA LEU A 314 2.55 2.82 -4.54
C LEU A 314 2.36 1.85 -3.36
N SER A 315 3.47 1.40 -2.75
CA SER A 315 3.45 0.49 -1.61
C SER A 315 3.07 1.16 -0.28
N SER A 316 3.01 2.50 -0.24
CA SER A 316 2.65 3.27 0.95
C SER A 316 1.16 3.63 1.00
N VAL A 317 0.38 3.23 -0.01
CA VAL A 317 -1.06 3.54 -0.07
C VAL A 317 -1.84 2.68 0.93
N GLU A 318 -2.64 3.34 1.75
CA GLU A 318 -3.57 2.71 2.69
C GLU A 318 -4.94 2.52 2.05
N PHE A 319 -5.59 1.40 2.35
CA PHE A 319 -6.93 1.07 1.85
C PHE A 319 -8.01 1.72 2.72
N ASP A 320 -8.23 3.02 2.53
CA ASP A 320 -9.36 3.73 3.16
C ASP A 320 -10.66 3.45 2.39
N THR A 321 -11.52 2.63 2.98
CA THR A 321 -12.82 2.24 2.39
C THR A 321 -14.00 2.99 3.00
N ARG A 322 -13.76 4.04 3.80
CA ARG A 322 -14.85 4.87 4.34
C ARG A 322 -15.56 5.57 3.19
N GLU A 323 -16.89 5.58 3.23
CA GLU A 323 -17.68 6.23 2.19
C GLU A 323 -17.30 7.71 2.08
N ILE A 324 -17.17 8.17 0.85
CA ILE A 324 -16.70 9.51 0.51
C ILE A 324 -17.70 10.12 -0.48
N ASN A 325 -18.12 11.35 -0.22
CA ASN A 325 -18.86 12.11 -1.22
C ASN A 325 -17.89 12.69 -2.26
N ASP A 326 -18.41 13.03 -3.43
CA ASP A 326 -17.55 13.52 -4.50
C ASP A 326 -17.02 14.95 -4.25
N ASP A 327 -17.61 15.71 -3.33
CA ASP A 327 -17.08 17.01 -2.91
C ASP A 327 -15.69 16.86 -2.28
N VAL A 328 -15.52 15.88 -1.40
CA VAL A 328 -14.22 15.57 -0.78
C VAL A 328 -13.25 15.02 -1.83
N ARG A 329 -13.74 14.23 -2.81
CA ARG A 329 -12.89 13.76 -3.92
C ARG A 329 -12.42 14.90 -4.82
N SER A 330 -13.28 15.87 -5.14
CA SER A 330 -12.89 17.07 -5.89
C SER A 330 -11.82 17.87 -5.16
N LEU A 331 -11.98 18.08 -3.84
CA LEU A 331 -10.96 18.74 -3.02
C LEU A 331 -9.64 17.96 -2.99
N ALA A 332 -9.69 16.62 -3.00
CA ALA A 332 -8.50 15.79 -3.08
C ALA A 332 -7.75 15.98 -4.42
N VAL A 333 -8.47 16.13 -5.53
CA VAL A 333 -7.89 16.47 -6.84
C VAL A 333 -7.22 17.85 -6.81
N GLU A 334 -7.84 18.85 -6.19
CA GLU A 334 -7.23 20.17 -6.02
C GLU A 334 -5.94 20.12 -5.19
N ARG A 335 -5.91 19.32 -4.11
CA ARG A 335 -4.69 19.09 -3.32
C ARG A 335 -3.60 18.41 -4.18
N ALA A 336 -4.00 17.44 -5.01
CA ALA A 336 -3.10 16.79 -5.95
C ALA A 336 -2.51 17.81 -6.94
N LEU A 337 -3.33 18.70 -7.51
CA LEU A 337 -2.86 19.75 -8.42
C LEU A 337 -1.79 20.64 -7.77
N LYS A 338 -1.99 21.06 -6.51
CA LYS A 338 -0.98 21.85 -5.78
C LYS A 338 0.35 21.10 -5.70
N LYS A 339 0.32 19.82 -5.34
CA LYS A 339 1.52 18.97 -5.27
C LYS A 339 2.18 18.77 -6.63
N VAL A 340 1.37 18.61 -7.69
CA VAL A 340 1.84 18.47 -9.07
C VAL A 340 2.56 19.76 -9.51
N ALA A 341 2.00 20.94 -9.22
CA ALA A 341 2.60 22.22 -9.57
C ALA A 341 3.92 22.49 -8.82
N GLU A 342 4.11 21.94 -7.61
CA GLU A 342 5.36 22.04 -6.84
C GLU A 342 6.53 21.29 -7.50
N ILE A 343 6.26 20.19 -8.22
CA ILE A 343 7.32 19.27 -8.70
C ILE A 343 7.51 19.26 -10.22
N LEU A 344 6.54 19.77 -11.00
CA LEU A 344 6.63 19.75 -12.45
C LEU A 344 7.72 20.72 -12.92
N PRO A 345 8.69 20.25 -13.72
CA PRO A 345 9.61 21.14 -14.40
C PRO A 345 8.86 22.01 -15.42
N ARG A 346 9.43 23.16 -15.78
CA ARG A 346 8.87 24.09 -16.79
C ARG A 346 8.87 23.54 -18.22
N GLU A 347 9.33 22.30 -18.41
CA GLU A 347 9.38 21.62 -19.69
C GLU A 347 8.08 20.85 -19.96
N ARG A 348 7.87 20.39 -21.20
CA ARG A 348 6.71 19.60 -21.58
C ARG A 348 6.78 18.20 -20.96
N ASN A 349 5.84 17.85 -20.08
CA ASN A 349 5.74 16.52 -19.47
C ASN A 349 4.52 15.74 -19.98
N LEU A 350 4.60 14.42 -19.89
CA LEU A 350 3.47 13.52 -20.11
C LEU A 350 2.84 13.18 -18.76
N VAL A 351 1.58 13.54 -18.56
CA VAL A 351 0.86 13.32 -17.29
C VAL A 351 -0.18 12.22 -17.50
N PHE A 352 -0.10 11.15 -16.73
CA PHE A 352 -1.11 10.09 -16.70
C PHE A 352 -1.88 10.14 -15.38
N MET A 353 -3.17 10.47 -15.47
CA MET A 353 -4.08 10.50 -14.33
C MET A 353 -4.89 9.20 -14.29
N PHE A 354 -4.70 8.37 -13.28
CA PHE A 354 -5.45 7.13 -13.06
C PHE A 354 -6.54 7.39 -12.01
N THR A 355 -7.81 7.34 -12.41
CA THR A 355 -8.95 7.61 -11.53
C THR A 355 -10.25 6.96 -12.05
N THR A 356 -11.22 6.70 -11.18
CA THR A 356 -12.54 6.18 -11.59
C THR A 356 -13.54 7.28 -11.95
N ALA A 357 -14.65 6.88 -12.56
CA ALA A 357 -15.78 7.78 -12.76
C ALA A 357 -16.35 8.33 -11.43
N GLY A 358 -17.05 9.45 -11.53
CA GLY A 358 -17.74 10.11 -10.42
C GLY A 358 -18.89 10.99 -10.93
N THR A 359 -19.35 11.89 -10.07
CA THR A 359 -20.38 12.90 -10.33
C THR A 359 -19.89 14.00 -11.27
N ALA A 360 -20.82 14.90 -11.62
CA ALA A 360 -20.52 16.09 -12.42
C ALA A 360 -19.46 16.99 -11.76
N ARG A 361 -19.53 17.20 -10.44
CA ARG A 361 -18.55 18.04 -9.72
C ARG A 361 -17.15 17.44 -9.76
N TYR A 362 -17.05 16.11 -9.67
CA TYR A 362 -15.77 15.43 -9.81
C TYR A 362 -15.22 15.53 -11.23
N LEU A 363 -16.11 15.40 -12.24
CA LEU A 363 -15.75 15.61 -13.64
C LEU A 363 -15.18 17.02 -13.87
N GLU A 364 -15.85 18.06 -13.35
CA GLU A 364 -15.40 19.45 -13.46
C GLU A 364 -14.01 19.67 -12.85
N ALA A 365 -13.75 19.10 -11.67
CA ALA A 365 -12.42 19.15 -11.05
C ALA A 365 -11.34 18.48 -11.91
N LEU A 366 -11.66 17.34 -12.55
CA LEU A 366 -10.74 16.67 -13.49
C LEU A 366 -10.51 17.47 -14.78
N VAL A 367 -11.53 18.19 -15.27
CA VAL A 367 -11.40 19.09 -16.43
C VAL A 367 -10.53 20.28 -16.09
N ASP A 368 -10.75 20.90 -14.92
CA ASP A 368 -9.99 22.06 -14.46
C ASP A 368 -8.50 21.73 -14.29
N ILE A 369 -8.17 20.65 -13.57
CA ILE A 369 -6.78 20.21 -13.42
C ILE A 369 -6.13 19.88 -14.78
N SER A 370 -6.85 19.18 -15.66
CA SER A 370 -6.32 18.83 -16.98
C SER A 370 -6.06 20.06 -17.83
N THR A 371 -6.96 21.05 -17.78
CA THR A 371 -6.84 22.31 -18.52
C THR A 371 -5.67 23.14 -18.00
N LYS A 372 -5.54 23.29 -16.68
CA LYS A 372 -4.42 24.00 -16.05
C LYS A 372 -3.08 23.36 -16.38
N LEU A 373 -2.97 22.04 -16.30
CA LEU A 373 -1.75 21.32 -16.65
C LEU A 373 -1.42 21.42 -18.14
N SER A 374 -2.44 21.37 -19.01
CA SER A 374 -2.26 21.54 -20.46
C SER A 374 -1.84 22.96 -20.84
N ALA A 375 -2.36 23.98 -20.14
CA ALA A 375 -1.95 25.38 -20.31
C ALA A 375 -0.49 25.61 -19.93
N LEU A 376 0.06 24.81 -19.00
CA LEU A 376 1.48 24.78 -18.67
C LEU A 376 2.33 23.99 -19.70
N GLY A 377 1.76 23.60 -20.84
CA GLY A 377 2.46 22.90 -21.92
C GLY A 377 2.54 21.38 -21.76
N ASN A 378 1.90 20.81 -20.74
CA ASN A 378 1.91 19.36 -20.51
C ASN A 378 0.90 18.63 -21.39
N VAL A 379 1.11 17.33 -21.58
CA VAL A 379 0.18 16.46 -22.30
C VAL A 379 -0.50 15.55 -21.28
N VAL A 380 -1.79 15.77 -21.07
CA VAL A 380 -2.54 15.09 -20.01
C VAL A 380 -3.42 13.99 -20.58
N TYR A 381 -3.29 12.78 -20.02
CA TYR A 381 -4.14 11.64 -20.30
C TYR A 381 -4.88 11.23 -19.02
N ALA A 382 -6.21 11.20 -19.09
CA ALA A 382 -7.07 10.64 -18.06
C ALA A 382 -7.35 9.16 -18.38
N ILE A 383 -6.95 8.26 -17.49
CA ILE A 383 -7.13 6.83 -17.58
C ILE A 383 -8.21 6.43 -16.60
N ILE A 384 -9.34 6.00 -17.14
CA ILE A 384 -10.51 5.55 -16.38
C ILE A 384 -10.61 4.02 -16.45
N PRO A 385 -10.09 3.29 -15.45
CA PRO A 385 -10.33 1.86 -15.35
C PRO A 385 -11.82 1.60 -15.15
N VAL A 386 -12.42 0.84 -16.06
CA VAL A 386 -13.84 0.44 -15.99
C VAL A 386 -14.00 -0.61 -14.89
N SER A 387 -14.33 -0.18 -13.66
CA SER A 387 -14.28 -1.01 -12.43
C SER A 387 -15.08 -2.31 -12.56
N THR A 388 -16.24 -2.21 -13.21
CA THR A 388 -17.15 -3.33 -13.50
C THR A 388 -16.50 -4.45 -14.31
N ALA A 389 -15.61 -4.12 -15.26
CA ALA A 389 -14.89 -5.09 -16.07
C ALA A 389 -13.86 -5.90 -15.25
N TYR A 390 -13.42 -5.38 -14.10
CA TYR A 390 -12.48 -6.07 -13.21
C TYR A 390 -13.21 -7.05 -12.28
N GLU A 391 -14.38 -6.67 -11.79
CA GLU A 391 -15.20 -7.49 -10.89
C GLU A 391 -15.71 -8.77 -11.59
N ILE A 392 -16.08 -8.67 -12.86
CA ILE A 392 -16.58 -9.81 -13.67
C ILE A 392 -15.53 -10.94 -13.81
N LYS A 393 -14.23 -10.63 -13.76
CA LYS A 393 -13.17 -11.64 -13.86
C LYS A 393 -13.06 -12.55 -12.64
N GLY A 394 -13.52 -12.09 -11.47
CA GLY A 394 -13.49 -12.88 -10.24
C GLY A 394 -14.64 -13.88 -10.12
N LEU A 395 -15.58 -13.89 -11.08
CA LEU A 395 -16.83 -14.65 -11.02
C LEU A 395 -16.89 -15.70 -12.12
N THR A 396 -17.47 -16.86 -11.81
CA THR A 396 -17.71 -17.96 -12.77
C THR A 396 -19.20 -18.33 -12.83
N GLY A 397 -19.63 -18.91 -13.95
CA GLY A 397 -21.00 -19.42 -14.13
C GLY A 397 -22.11 -18.37 -14.02
N TRP A 398 -23.22 -18.73 -13.39
CA TRP A 398 -24.42 -17.89 -13.26
C TRP A 398 -24.18 -16.58 -12.49
N ALA A 399 -23.29 -16.59 -11.49
CA ALA A 399 -22.93 -15.40 -10.73
C ALA A 399 -22.34 -14.31 -11.66
N GLN A 400 -21.53 -14.71 -12.64
CA GLN A 400 -20.97 -13.80 -13.62
C GLN A 400 -22.06 -13.15 -14.51
N ALA A 401 -23.05 -13.93 -14.94
CA ALA A 401 -24.15 -13.43 -15.76
C ALA A 401 -25.02 -12.41 -15.01
N VAL A 402 -25.44 -12.74 -13.79
CA VAL A 402 -26.22 -11.84 -12.92
C VAL A 402 -25.43 -10.57 -12.60
N TYR A 403 -24.13 -10.72 -12.31
CA TYR A 403 -23.27 -9.58 -12.03
C TYR A 403 -23.13 -8.63 -13.20
N ARG A 404 -22.98 -9.15 -14.43
CA ARG A 404 -22.94 -8.33 -15.66
C ARG A 404 -24.22 -7.51 -15.83
N VAL A 405 -25.38 -8.12 -15.58
CA VAL A 405 -26.67 -7.41 -15.64
C VAL A 405 -26.73 -6.31 -14.57
N LYS A 406 -26.38 -6.64 -13.32
CA LYS A 406 -26.39 -5.68 -12.20
C LYS A 406 -25.43 -4.50 -12.42
N THR A 407 -24.28 -4.75 -13.02
CA THR A 407 -23.23 -3.75 -13.24
C THR A 407 -23.34 -3.01 -14.57
N PHE A 408 -24.29 -3.38 -15.43
CA PHE A 408 -24.45 -2.78 -16.76
C PHE A 408 -24.68 -1.27 -16.69
N GLU A 409 -25.58 -0.80 -15.82
CA GLU A 409 -25.83 0.64 -15.63
C GLU A 409 -24.58 1.36 -15.11
N ARG A 410 -23.84 0.74 -14.19
CA ARG A 410 -22.59 1.32 -13.68
C ARG A 410 -21.52 1.42 -14.77
N MET A 411 -21.36 0.39 -15.59
CA MET A 411 -20.44 0.40 -16.74
C MET A 411 -20.82 1.49 -17.74
N LYS A 412 -22.12 1.67 -18.01
CA LYS A 412 -22.63 2.73 -18.88
C LYS A 412 -22.33 4.12 -18.33
N MET A 413 -22.49 4.32 -17.02
CA MET A 413 -22.10 5.57 -16.35
C MET A 413 -20.59 5.84 -16.45
N GLU A 414 -19.73 4.83 -16.25
CA GLU A 414 -18.28 4.98 -16.38
C GLU A 414 -17.85 5.36 -17.80
N LEU A 415 -18.45 4.71 -18.80
CA LEU A 415 -18.18 5.02 -20.21
C LEU A 415 -18.74 6.40 -20.60
N ASP A 416 -19.89 6.79 -20.07
CA ASP A 416 -20.45 8.12 -20.27
C ASP A 416 -19.58 9.22 -19.66
N PHE A 417 -19.11 9.02 -18.43
CA PHE A 417 -18.17 9.91 -17.76
C PHE A 417 -16.92 10.14 -18.60
N ALA A 418 -16.32 9.06 -19.12
CA ALA A 418 -15.15 9.16 -20.00
C ALA A 418 -15.47 9.85 -21.34
N ARG A 419 -16.67 9.65 -21.91
CA ARG A 419 -17.12 10.38 -23.10
C ARG A 419 -17.28 11.88 -22.82
N ARG A 420 -17.84 12.25 -21.67
CA ARG A 420 -18.00 13.64 -21.23
C ARG A 420 -16.64 14.31 -21.05
N LEU A 421 -15.68 13.67 -20.36
CA LEU A 421 -14.31 14.19 -20.24
C LEU A 421 -13.67 14.47 -21.61
N ARG A 422 -13.85 13.57 -22.59
CA ARG A 422 -13.37 13.81 -23.97
C ARG A 422 -14.03 15.02 -24.63
N ARG A 423 -15.33 15.24 -24.41
CA ARG A 423 -16.03 16.42 -24.94
C ARG A 423 -15.47 17.74 -24.38
N TYR A 424 -14.99 17.73 -23.14
CA TYR A 424 -14.29 18.86 -22.54
C TYR A 424 -12.80 18.97 -22.96
N GLY A 425 -12.37 18.20 -23.97
CA GLY A 425 -11.01 18.30 -24.53
C GLY A 425 -9.95 17.49 -23.78
N VAL A 426 -10.30 16.75 -22.74
CA VAL A 426 -9.35 15.89 -22.01
C VAL A 426 -9.10 14.60 -22.80
N ARG A 427 -7.83 14.21 -22.99
CA ARG A 427 -7.49 12.94 -23.66
C ARG A 427 -7.82 11.78 -22.71
N THR A 428 -8.99 11.16 -22.88
CA THR A 428 -9.47 10.13 -21.94
C THR A 428 -9.52 8.73 -22.54
N LEU A 429 -8.97 7.77 -21.82
CA LEU A 429 -9.02 6.34 -22.11
C LEU A 429 -9.86 5.62 -21.07
N ALA A 430 -11.00 5.08 -21.49
CA ALA A 430 -11.77 4.15 -20.67
C ALA A 430 -11.44 2.73 -21.13
N LEU A 431 -10.71 1.98 -20.33
CA LEU A 431 -10.23 0.65 -20.72
C LEU A 431 -10.43 -0.36 -19.60
N GLY A 432 -10.73 -1.59 -20.00
CA GLY A 432 -10.69 -2.76 -19.13
C GLY A 432 -9.26 -3.31 -18.96
N PRO A 433 -9.08 -4.32 -18.08
CA PRO A 433 -7.77 -4.82 -17.65
C PRO A 433 -6.82 -5.28 -18.76
N GLN A 434 -7.36 -5.75 -19.90
CA GLN A 434 -6.54 -6.31 -20.98
C GLN A 434 -5.97 -5.25 -21.94
N HIS A 435 -6.62 -4.09 -22.06
CA HIS A 435 -6.29 -3.07 -23.07
C HIS A 435 -5.48 -1.89 -22.51
N LEU A 436 -5.56 -1.65 -21.19
CA LEU A 436 -4.88 -0.52 -20.54
C LEU A 436 -3.36 -0.50 -20.82
N PRO A 437 -2.61 -1.61 -20.64
CA PRO A 437 -1.17 -1.57 -20.84
C PRO A 437 -0.79 -1.24 -22.29
N GLN A 438 -1.42 -1.90 -23.27
CA GLN A 438 -1.04 -1.75 -24.69
C GLN A 438 -1.29 -0.34 -25.23
N THR A 439 -2.36 0.30 -24.75
CA THR A 439 -2.76 1.64 -25.20
C THR A 439 -1.85 2.71 -24.61
N VAL A 440 -1.53 2.61 -23.31
CA VAL A 440 -0.61 3.55 -22.67
C VAL A 440 0.78 3.47 -23.31
N ILE A 441 1.23 2.27 -23.69
CA ILE A 441 2.47 2.06 -24.45
C ILE A 441 2.44 2.81 -25.79
N ALA A 442 1.36 2.63 -26.57
CA ALA A 442 1.24 3.27 -27.87
C ALA A 442 1.32 4.80 -27.76
N ILE A 443 0.76 5.36 -26.68
CA ILE A 443 0.82 6.80 -26.39
C ILE A 443 2.23 7.27 -26.03
N VAL A 444 2.94 6.52 -25.18
CA VAL A 444 4.32 6.87 -24.79
C VAL A 444 5.25 6.89 -26.01
N GLU A 445 5.07 5.96 -26.94
CA GLU A 445 5.84 5.89 -28.19
C GLU A 445 5.41 6.94 -29.23
N SER A 446 4.10 7.17 -29.42
CA SER A 446 3.61 8.11 -30.44
C SER A 446 3.98 9.56 -30.17
N MET A 447 4.19 9.92 -28.90
CA MET A 447 4.59 11.29 -28.51
C MET A 447 6.09 11.54 -28.71
N ARG A 448 6.83 10.53 -29.17
CA ARG A 448 8.25 10.61 -29.49
C ARG A 448 8.51 10.88 -30.97
N ALA A 449 7.61 10.43 -31.85
CA ALA A 449 7.61 10.73 -33.28
C ALA A 449 7.12 12.17 -33.51
#